data_AF-A0A2G7LVX7-F1
#
_entry.id   AF-A0A2G7LVX7-F1
#
_cell.length_a   1.000
_cell.length_b   1.000
_cell.length_c   1.000
_cell.angle_alpha   90.00
_cell.angle_beta   90.00
_cell.angle_gamma   90.00
#
_symmetry.space_group_name_H-M   'P 1'
#
loop_
_entity.id
_entity.type
_entity.pdbx_description
1 polymer ?
#
loop_
_entity_poly.entity_id
_entity_poly.type
_entity_poly.pdbx_seq_one_letter_code
_entity_poly.pdbx_strand_id
1 'polypeptide(L)' 'MTDQLEAKYHWEWTEKAVEENKFQRIVAGTPVWDNYKKKAPERWVKEGLIRQAQKPVVPVGQAAFDFDS' A
#
# COMPACT_ATOMS: atom_id res chain seq x y z
N MET A 1 5.93 -12.09 19.58
CA MET A 1 6.47 -11.89 18.22
C MET A 1 5.41 -11.13 17.45
N THR A 2 5.78 -10.10 16.69
CA THR A 2 4.80 -9.37 15.88
C THR A 2 4.71 -10.11 14.55
N ASP A 3 3.66 -10.89 14.36
CA ASP A 3 3.46 -11.62 13.11
C ASP A 3 3.26 -10.63 11.96
N GLN A 4 4.00 -10.83 10.86
CA GLN A 4 3.95 -9.99 9.67
C GLN A 4 3.49 -10.82 8.47
N LEU A 5 2.65 -10.22 7.64
CA LEU A 5 2.17 -10.79 6.39
C LEU A 5 2.82 -10.10 5.19
N GLU A 6 3.14 -10.88 4.17
CA GLU A 6 3.74 -10.40 2.93
C GLU A 6 2.68 -10.26 1.81
N ALA A 7 2.64 -9.08 1.17
CA ALA A 7 1.75 -8.82 0.05
C ALA A 7 2.36 -9.25 -1.29
N LYS A 8 1.55 -9.89 -2.15
CA LYS A 8 1.92 -10.19 -3.55
C LYS A 8 2.36 -8.95 -4.32
N TYR A 9 1.62 -7.84 -4.19
CA TYR A 9 1.92 -6.57 -4.84
C TYR A 9 2.34 -5.53 -3.80
N HIS A 10 1.37 -4.96 -3.09
CA HIS A 10 1.58 -4.07 -1.95
C HIS A 10 0.35 -4.06 -1.06
N TRP A 11 0.49 -3.51 0.14
CA TRP A 11 -0.61 -3.18 1.03
C TRP A 11 -1.15 -1.77 0.73
N GLU A 12 -2.47 -1.60 0.79
CA GLU A 12 -3.18 -0.34 0.60
C GLU A 12 -4.03 0.00 1.82
N TRP A 13 -4.18 1.29 2.12
CA TRP A 13 -5.11 1.75 3.15
C TRP A 13 -6.56 1.47 2.75
N THR A 14 -7.37 1.06 3.71
CA THR A 14 -8.84 0.93 3.54
C THR A 14 -9.54 2.23 3.93
N GLU A 15 -10.82 2.36 3.60
CA GLU A 15 -11.68 3.46 4.07
C GLU A 15 -11.72 3.52 5.60
N LYS A 16 -11.87 2.35 6.23
CA LYS A 16 -11.80 2.20 7.69
C LYS A 16 -10.53 2.81 8.29
N ALA A 17 -9.37 2.56 7.69
CA ALA A 17 -8.13 3.16 8.19
C ALA A 17 -8.13 4.68 8.09
N VAL A 18 -8.67 5.25 7.01
CA VAL A 18 -8.78 6.71 6.86
C VAL A 18 -9.69 7.30 7.93
N GLU A 19 -10.82 6.66 8.23
CA GLU A 19 -11.77 7.08 9.26
C GLU A 19 -11.17 7.00 10.68
N GLU A 20 -10.42 5.94 10.97
CA GLU A 20 -9.80 5.74 12.29
C GLU A 20 -8.52 6.56 12.48
N ASN A 21 -7.83 6.94 11.40
CA ASN A 21 -6.59 7.68 11.48
C ASN A 21 -6.83 9.17 11.72
N LYS A 22 -6.77 9.56 12.99
CA LYS A 22 -6.93 10.95 13.44
C LYS A 22 -5.67 11.80 13.31
N PHE A 23 -4.51 11.18 13.02
CA PHE A 23 -3.20 11.83 13.17
C PHE A 23 -2.49 12.10 11.85
N GLN A 24 -2.75 11.31 10.81
CA GLN A 24 -2.10 11.48 9.51
C GLN A 24 -3.13 11.49 8.37
N ARG A 25 -2.84 12.28 7.33
CA ARG A 25 -3.58 12.22 6.07
C ARG A 25 -3.14 10.98 5.29
N ILE A 26 -3.94 9.92 5.40
CA ILE A 26 -3.87 8.75 4.53
C ILE A 26 -5.10 8.71 3.63
N VAL A 27 -5.01 8.04 2.49
CA VAL A 27 -6.07 7.96 1.48
C VAL A 27 -6.38 6.50 1.18
N ALA A 28 -7.65 6.14 1.13
CA ALA A 28 -8.06 4.78 0.81
C ALA A 28 -7.62 4.40 -0.62
N GLY A 29 -7.12 3.18 -0.78
CA GLY A 29 -6.61 2.68 -2.06
C GLY A 29 -5.21 3.18 -2.43
N THR A 30 -4.57 4.05 -1.64
CA THR A 30 -3.15 4.37 -1.83
C THR A 30 -2.28 3.38 -1.07
N PRO A 31 -1.04 3.12 -1.54
CA PRO A 31 -0.10 2.29 -0.81
C PRO A 31 0.10 2.77 0.63
N VAL A 32 0.29 1.81 1.55
CA VAL A 32 0.75 2.11 2.90
C VAL A 32 2.18 2.69 2.88
N TRP A 33 2.67 3.17 4.03
CA TRP A 33 4.05 3.65 4.14
C TRP A 33 5.07 2.63 3.62
N ASP A 34 6.13 3.10 2.97
CA ASP A 34 7.06 2.26 2.20
C ASP A 34 7.64 1.09 3.02
N ASN A 35 7.93 1.30 4.30
CA ASN A 35 8.43 0.27 5.21
C ASN A 35 7.47 -0.92 5.38
N TYR A 36 6.16 -0.68 5.20
CA TYR A 36 5.12 -1.69 5.34
C TYR A 36 4.51 -2.13 4.01
N LYS A 37 4.99 -1.57 2.89
CA LYS A 37 4.39 -1.80 1.57
C LYS A 37 4.42 -3.26 1.16
N LYS A 38 5.48 -3.98 1.51
CA LYS A 38 5.61 -5.43 1.29
C LYS A 38 5.25 -6.28 2.50
N LYS A 39 5.74 -5.92 3.68
CA LYS A 39 5.52 -6.68 4.91
C LYS A 39 4.80 -5.81 5.92
N ALA A 40 3.59 -6.19 6.30
CA ALA A 40 2.78 -5.44 7.25
C ALA A 40 2.39 -6.29 8.46
N PRO A 41 2.13 -5.68 9.63
CA PRO A 41 1.64 -6.42 10.79
C PRO A 41 0.32 -7.14 10.47
N GLU A 42 0.22 -8.42 10.84
CA GLU A 42 -0.99 -9.22 10.62
C GLU A 42 -2.22 -8.57 11.26
N ARG A 43 -2.02 -7.91 12.41
CA ARG A 43 -3.05 -7.16 13.13
C ARG A 43 -3.78 -6.15 12.23
N TRP A 44 -3.07 -5.41 11.38
CA TRP A 44 -3.70 -4.41 10.51
C TRP A 44 -4.58 -5.05 9.44
N VAL A 45 -4.21 -6.24 8.97
CA VAL A 45 -5.01 -7.02 8.02
C VAL A 45 -6.27 -7.54 8.73
N LYS A 46 -6.12 -8.15 9.92
CA LYS A 46 -7.22 -8.67 10.72
C LYS A 46 -8.23 -7.60 11.14
N GLU A 47 -7.74 -6.42 11.51
CA GLU A 47 -8.57 -5.27 11.87
C GLU A 47 -9.19 -4.58 10.64
N GLY A 48 -8.79 -4.95 9.42
CA GLY A 48 -9.31 -4.36 8.18
C GLY A 48 -8.81 -2.95 7.90
N LEU A 49 -7.67 -2.55 8.48
CA LEU A 49 -7.02 -1.26 8.25
C LEU A 49 -6.28 -1.22 6.91
N ILE A 50 -5.77 -2.36 6.48
CA ILE A 50 -5.08 -2.50 5.20
C ILE A 50 -5.67 -3.67 4.41
N ARG A 51 -5.58 -3.58 3.09
CA ARG A 51 -5.93 -4.67 2.17
C ARG A 51 -4.84 -4.90 1.15
N GLN A 52 -4.80 -6.11 0.62
CA GLN A 52 -3.88 -6.43 -0.46
C GLN A 52 -4.33 -5.76 -1.75
N ALA A 53 -3.41 -5.06 -2.41
CA ALA A 53 -3.66 -4.48 -3.72
C ALA A 53 -3.97 -5.56 -4.76
N GLN A 54 -4.86 -5.26 -5.70
CA GLN A 54 -5.17 -6.16 -6.80
C GLN A 54 -4.20 -6.04 -7.98
N LYS A 55 -3.47 -4.92 -8.07
CA LYS A 55 -2.56 -4.59 -9.16
C LYS A 55 -1.20 -4.16 -8.60
N PRO A 56 -0.09 -4.39 -9.32
CA PRO A 56 1.20 -3.80 -8.97
C PRO A 56 1.14 -2.27 -9.05
N VAL A 57 1.98 -1.57 -8.27
CA VAL A 57 2.21 -0.14 -8.49
C VAL A 57 2.82 0.03 -9.87
N VAL A 58 2.10 0.70 -10.78
CA VAL A 58 2.64 1.12 -12.06
C VAL A 58 3.39 2.42 -11.81
N PRO A 59 4.73 2.46 -11.93
CA PRO A 59 5.46 3.71 -11.83
C PRO A 59 5.02 4.60 -13.00
N VAL A 60 4.35 5.71 -12.70
CA VAL A 60 4.06 6.77 -13.66
C VAL A 60 5.39 7.49 -13.89
N GLY A 61 6.24 6.99 -14.79
CA GLY A 61 7.60 7.53 -14.90
C GLY A 61 8.57 6.84 -15.86
N GLN A 62 8.10 6.06 -16.83
CA GLN A 62 8.91 5.81 -18.03
C GLN A 62 8.10 6.31 -19.23
N ALA A 63 8.18 7.61 -19.49
CA ALA A 63 8.15 8.06 -20.86
C ALA A 63 9.33 7.37 -21.53
N ALA A 64 9.07 6.40 -22.39
CA ALA A 64 10.07 5.92 -23.33
C ALA A 64 10.46 7.16 -24.15
N PHE A 65 11.60 7.75 -23.84
CA PHE A 65 12.24 8.70 -24.76
C PHE A 65 12.76 7.83 -25.90
N ASP A 66 11.92 7.63 -26.92
CA ASP A 66 12.37 7.10 -28.20
C ASP A 66 13.26 8.18 -28.82
N PHE A 67 14.57 8.04 -28.64
CA PHE A 67 15.56 8.70 -29.49
C PHE A 67 15.62 7.92 -30.80
N ASP A 68 14.81 8.34 -31.77
CA ASP A 68 15.09 8.04 -33.18
C ASP A 68 16.25 8.96 -33.62
N SER A 69 17.34 8.39 -34.10
CA SER A 69 18.46 9.10 -34.75
C SER A 69 18.97 8.29 -35.92
#